data_AF-A0A9E3Y9X8-F1
#
_entry.id   AF-A0A9E3Y9X8-F1
#
_cell.length_a   1.000
_cell.length_b   1.000
_cell.length_c   1.000
_cell.angle_alpha   90.00
_cell.angle_beta   90.00
_cell.angle_gamma   90.00
#
_symmetry.space_group_name_H-M   'P 1'
#
loop_
_entity.id
_entity.type
_entity.pdbx_description
1 polymer ?
#
loop_
_entity_poly.entity_id
_entity_poly.type
_entity_poly.pdbx_seq_one_letter_code
_entity_poly.pdbx_strand_id
1 'polypeptide(L)'
;MIFDPIFKGIATLLAACYSFTHNYALAIAVFTLIIMVAFTPLTLKSTRSMMAMQRLQPEIKRLQAKHKDDRQTLNTEMMALYQAEGVNPLGGCLPMLVQIPIFFILFRVLRGLTTIGDDGLFDPDYLDQGTELYKDLHRTDEMLSFGIDLA
;
A
#
# COMPACT_ATOMS: atom_id res chain seq x y z
N MET A 1 -7.15 11.41 14.85
CA MET A 1 -6.18 12.37 15.42
C MET A 1 -4.71 12.11 15.09
N ILE A 2 -4.17 10.87 15.07
CA ILE A 2 -2.73 10.68 14.72
C ILE A 2 -2.46 10.51 13.21
N PHE A 3 -3.41 9.92 12.48
CA PHE A 3 -3.29 9.68 11.03
C PHE A 3 -3.98 10.74 10.17
N ASP A 4 -4.73 11.65 10.77
CA ASP A 4 -5.47 12.73 10.10
C ASP A 4 -4.60 13.58 9.16
N PRO A 5 -3.36 13.99 9.50
CA PRO A 5 -2.52 14.73 8.54
C PRO A 5 -2.10 13.88 7.35
N ILE A 6 -1.92 12.57 7.54
CA ILE A 6 -1.59 11.62 6.46
C ILE A 6 -2.80 11.43 5.55
N PHE A 7 -4.00 11.27 6.12
CA PHE A 7 -5.25 11.18 5.36
C PHE A 7 -5.49 12.42 4.52
N LYS A 8 -5.35 13.62 5.12
CA LYS A 8 -5.48 14.89 4.40
C LYS A 8 -4.45 15.01 3.29
N GLY A 9 -3.17 14.70 3.55
CA GLY A 9 -2.13 14.76 2.53
C GLY A 9 -2.41 13.84 1.32
N ILE A 10 -2.88 12.62 1.59
CA ILE A 10 -3.27 11.67 0.54
C ILE A 10 -4.51 12.14 -0.22
N ALA A 11 -5.53 12.64 0.49
CA ALA A 11 -6.74 13.17 -0.11
C ALA A 11 -6.46 14.40 -0.99
N THR A 12 -5.58 15.30 -0.55
CA THR A 12 -5.12 16.45 -1.36
C THR A 12 -4.35 16.00 -2.60
N LEU A 13 -3.50 14.97 -2.48
CA LEU A 13 -2.80 14.42 -3.64
C LEU A 13 -3.78 13.82 -4.66
N LEU A 14 -4.80 13.10 -4.19
CA LEU A 14 -5.87 12.57 -5.03
C LEU A 14 -6.68 13.70 -5.68
N ALA A 15 -7.03 14.74 -4.93
CA ALA A 15 -7.73 15.91 -5.44
C ALA A 15 -6.90 16.66 -6.51
N ALA A 16 -5.58 16.72 -6.34
CA ALA A 16 -4.67 17.26 -7.35
C ALA A 16 -4.66 16.40 -8.63
N CYS A 17 -4.67 15.06 -8.50
CA CYS A 17 -4.80 14.17 -9.64
C CYS A 17 -6.15 14.38 -10.36
N TYR A 18 -7.23 14.55 -9.59
CA TYR A 18 -8.56 14.84 -10.13
C TYR A 18 -8.63 16.21 -10.83
N SER A 19 -8.03 17.27 -10.29
CA SER A 19 -7.99 18.58 -10.97
C SER A 19 -7.29 18.54 -12.34
N PHE A 20 -6.44 17.53 -12.57
CA PHE A 20 -5.81 17.35 -13.88
C PHE A 20 -6.68 16.52 -14.84
N THR A 21 -7.38 15.49 -14.34
CA THR A 21 -8.13 14.55 -15.20
C THR A 21 -9.62 14.87 -15.34
N HIS A 22 -10.22 15.56 -14.36
CA HIS A 22 -11.66 15.78 -14.20
C HIS A 22 -12.50 14.49 -14.34
N ASN A 23 -11.89 13.36 -13.97
CA ASN A 23 -12.48 12.04 -14.09
C ASN A 23 -12.00 11.17 -12.93
N TYR A 24 -12.95 10.61 -12.17
CA TYR A 24 -12.68 9.88 -10.93
C TYR A 24 -11.80 8.64 -11.16
N ALA A 25 -12.11 7.78 -12.15
CA ALA A 25 -11.32 6.58 -12.41
C ALA A 25 -9.89 6.90 -12.86
N LEU A 26 -9.74 7.89 -13.75
CA LEU A 26 -8.42 8.34 -14.20
C LEU A 26 -7.61 8.99 -13.08
N ALA A 27 -8.27 9.77 -12.21
CA ALA A 27 -7.62 10.38 -11.04
C ALA A 27 -7.05 9.31 -10.12
N ILE A 28 -7.86 8.29 -9.79
CA ILE A 28 -7.45 7.15 -8.95
C ILE A 28 -6.32 6.36 -9.63
N ALA A 29 -6.39 6.13 -10.94
CA ALA A 29 -5.36 5.41 -11.69
C ALA A 29 -4.00 6.15 -11.66
N VAL A 30 -4.01 7.45 -11.94
CA VAL A 30 -2.80 8.30 -11.89
C VAL A 30 -2.22 8.35 -10.48
N PHE A 31 -3.08 8.56 -9.47
CA PHE A 31 -2.69 8.53 -8.07
C PHE A 31 -2.01 7.20 -7.69
N THR A 32 -2.59 6.07 -8.10
CA THR A 32 -2.03 4.73 -7.86
C THR A 32 -0.67 4.57 -8.53
N LEU A 33 -0.49 5.09 -9.74
CA LEU A 33 0.78 5.05 -10.46
C LEU A 33 1.86 5.88 -9.75
N ILE A 34 1.52 7.06 -9.22
CA ILE A 34 2.44 7.90 -8.42
C ILE A 34 2.91 7.15 -7.18
N ILE A 35 1.97 6.54 -6.43
CA ILE A 35 2.31 5.72 -5.27
C ILE A 35 3.23 4.57 -5.69
N MET A 36 2.88 3.80 -6.72
CA MET A 36 3.67 2.67 -7.19
C MET A 36 5.11 3.09 -7.54
N VAL A 37 5.30 4.22 -8.22
CA VAL A 37 6.63 4.77 -8.51
C VAL A 37 7.38 5.16 -7.24
N ALA A 38 6.72 5.82 -6.28
CA ALA A 38 7.33 6.20 -5.00
C ALA A 38 7.77 4.96 -4.17
N PHE A 39 7.01 3.87 -4.22
CA PHE A 39 7.33 2.61 -3.53
C PHE A 39 8.28 1.69 -4.30
N THR A 40 8.48 1.91 -5.60
CA THR A 40 9.41 1.12 -6.44
C THR A 40 10.81 0.94 -5.85
N PRO A 41 11.53 1.98 -5.37
CA PRO A 41 12.86 1.79 -4.78
C PRO A 41 12.85 0.92 -3.52
N LEU A 42 11.77 0.97 -2.73
CA LEU A 42 11.59 0.12 -1.57
C LEU A 42 11.34 -1.33 -1.99
N THR A 43 10.45 -1.54 -2.96
CA THR A 43 10.14 -2.85 -3.53
C THR A 43 11.39 -3.51 -4.11
N LEU A 44 12.20 -2.78 -4.88
CA LEU A 44 13.45 -3.28 -5.46
C LEU A 44 14.44 -3.79 -4.39
N LYS A 45 14.58 -3.06 -3.27
CA LYS A 45 15.42 -3.51 -2.15
C LYS A 45 14.92 -4.81 -1.53
N SER A 46 13.61 -4.94 -1.34
CA SER A 46 13.03 -6.18 -0.84
C SER A 46 13.17 -7.34 -1.82
N THR A 47 12.95 -7.11 -3.11
CA THR A 47 13.11 -8.15 -4.15
C THR A 47 14.55 -8.66 -4.16
N ARG A 48 15.54 -7.78 -3.98
CA ARG A 48 16.95 -8.18 -3.83
C ARG A 48 17.17 -9.11 -2.64
N SER A 49 16.58 -8.79 -1.48
CA SER A 49 16.65 -9.65 -0.29
C SER A 49 16.00 -11.01 -0.52
N MET A 50 14.86 -11.04 -1.23
CA MET A 50 14.15 -12.28 -1.56
C MET A 50 14.94 -13.16 -2.53
N MET A 51 15.57 -12.57 -3.55
CA MET A 51 16.46 -13.29 -4.46
C MET A 51 17.68 -13.88 -3.73
N ALA A 52 18.25 -13.16 -2.76
CA ALA A 52 19.35 -13.68 -1.95
C ALA A 52 18.92 -14.90 -1.11
N MET A 53 17.74 -14.87 -0.50
CA MET A 53 17.16 -16.05 0.15
C MET A 53 16.95 -17.23 -0.80
N GLN A 54 16.46 -16.98 -2.01
CA GLN A 54 16.23 -18.05 -2.99
C GLN A 54 17.53 -18.79 -3.34
N ARG A 55 18.67 -18.08 -3.35
CA ARG A 55 20.00 -18.70 -3.54
C ARG A 55 20.42 -19.59 -2.37
N LEU A 56 19.95 -19.30 -1.15
CA LEU A 56 20.25 -20.10 0.06
C LEU A 56 19.33 -21.30 0.23
N GLN A 57 18.19 -21.37 -0.47
CA GLN A 57 17.27 -22.52 -0.40
C GLN A 57 17.93 -23.91 -0.54
N PRO A 58 18.88 -24.15 -1.47
CA PRO A 58 19.56 -25.44 -1.54
C PRO A 58 20.32 -25.80 -0.26
N GLU A 59 21.00 -24.84 0.37
CA GLU A 59 21.75 -25.08 1.61
C GLU A 59 20.83 -25.25 2.81
N ILE A 60 19.75 -24.46 2.87
CA ILE A 60 18.68 -24.63 3.87
C ILE A 60 18.09 -26.03 3.77
N LYS A 61 17.85 -26.55 2.56
CA LYS A 61 17.35 -27.93 2.37
C LYS A 61 18.36 -28.98 2.84
N ARG A 62 19.67 -28.77 2.64
CA ARG A 62 20.72 -29.66 3.15
C ARG A 62 20.75 -29.66 4.68
N LEU A 63 20.65 -28.49 5.31
CA LEU A 63 20.55 -28.32 6.76
C LEU A 63 19.32 -29.03 7.34
N GLN A 64 18.15 -28.83 6.70
CA GLN A 64 16.91 -29.50 7.07
C GLN A 64 17.01 -31.02 6.96
N ALA A 65 17.72 -31.55 5.95
CA ALA A 65 17.94 -32.98 5.81
C ALA A 65 18.92 -33.54 6.87
N LYS A 66 19.95 -32.77 7.24
CA LYS A 66 20.97 -33.14 8.24
C LYS A 66 20.42 -33.12 9.67
N HIS A 67 19.52 -32.18 9.99
CA HIS A 67 18.99 -31.97 11.35
C HIS A 67 17.47 -32.23 11.45
N LYS A 68 16.94 -33.25 10.76
CA LYS A 68 15.51 -33.56 10.75
C LYS A 68 14.90 -33.73 12.15
N ASP A 69 15.61 -34.40 13.04
CA ASP A 69 15.13 -34.75 14.39
C ASP A 69 15.55 -33.74 15.46
N ASP A 70 16.42 -32.78 15.13
CA ASP A 70 16.93 -31.77 16.05
C ASP A 70 16.59 -30.35 15.56
N ARG A 71 15.36 -29.93 15.86
CA ARG A 71 14.85 -28.61 15.49
C ARG A 71 15.62 -27.46 16.15
N GLN A 72 16.21 -27.68 17.32
CA GLN A 72 16.91 -26.63 18.05
C GLN A 72 18.25 -26.33 17.38
N THR A 73 19.00 -27.36 17.03
CA THR A 73 20.24 -27.23 16.27
C THR A 73 19.95 -26.71 14.85
N LEU A 74 18.89 -27.19 14.20
CA LEU A 74 18.46 -26.69 12.89
C LEU A 74 18.23 -25.17 12.88
N ASN A 75 17.46 -24.65 13.86
CA ASN A 75 17.20 -23.21 13.94
C ASN A 75 18.49 -22.39 14.15
N THR A 76 19.41 -22.91 14.95
CA THR A 76 20.68 -22.24 15.25
C THR A 76 21.59 -22.21 14.02
N GLU A 77 21.77 -23.34 13.33
CA GLU A 77 22.59 -23.42 12.11
C GLU A 77 21.96 -22.62 10.95
N MET A 78 20.62 -22.62 10.80
CA MET A 78 19.94 -21.79 9.81
C MET A 78 20.17 -20.29 10.06
N MET A 79 20.09 -19.84 11.31
CA MET A 79 20.36 -18.43 11.65
C MET A 79 21.82 -18.06 11.44
N ALA A 80 22.75 -18.96 11.77
CA ALA A 80 24.17 -18.77 11.48
C ALA A 80 24.44 -18.67 9.98
N LEU A 81 23.78 -19.49 9.15
CA LEU A 81 23.87 -19.41 7.69
C LEU A 81 23.36 -18.06 7.16
N TYR A 82 22.20 -17.61 7.63
CA TYR A 82 21.68 -16.28 7.23
C TYR A 82 22.63 -15.15 7.58
N GLN A 83 23.28 -15.21 8.75
CA GLN A 83 24.26 -14.20 9.17
C GLN A 83 25.55 -14.26 8.35
N ALA A 84 26.08 -15.47 8.08
CA ALA A 84 27.29 -15.68 7.29
C ALA A 84 27.14 -15.14 5.86
N GLU A 85 25.95 -15.31 5.28
CA GLU A 85 25.62 -14.87 3.91
C GLU A 85 25.06 -13.43 3.87
N GLY A 86 24.94 -12.77 5.02
CA GLY A 86 24.45 -11.39 5.12
C GLY A 86 23.01 -11.20 4.67
N VAL A 87 22.17 -12.25 4.72
CA VAL A 87 20.78 -12.22 4.28
C VAL A 87 19.86 -12.02 5.49
N ASN A 88 19.06 -10.96 5.49
CA ASN A 88 18.06 -10.74 6.54
C ASN A 88 16.74 -11.43 6.18
N PRO A 89 16.26 -12.39 6.99
CA PRO A 89 15.04 -13.11 6.64
C PRO A 89 13.78 -12.24 6.62
N LEU A 90 13.77 -11.16 7.39
CA LEU A 90 12.67 -10.20 7.47
C LEU A 90 12.68 -9.19 6.32
N GLY A 91 13.78 -9.10 5.56
CA GLY A 91 13.89 -8.19 4.42
C GLY A 91 12.91 -8.52 3.30
N GLY A 92 12.47 -9.78 3.19
CA GLY A 92 11.53 -10.24 2.15
C GLY A 92 10.05 -9.94 2.44
N CYS A 93 9.66 -9.77 3.71
CA CYS A 93 8.28 -9.43 4.08
C CYS A 93 8.06 -7.93 4.32
N LEU A 94 9.13 -7.13 4.30
CA LEU A 94 9.09 -5.69 4.53
C LEU A 94 8.10 -4.93 3.62
N PRO A 95 7.97 -5.21 2.31
CA PRO A 95 6.99 -4.54 1.47
C PRO A 95 5.56 -4.85 1.89
N MET A 96 5.27 -6.09 2.26
CA MET A 96 3.92 -6.46 2.72
C MET A 96 3.57 -5.74 4.01
N LEU A 97 4.52 -5.64 4.94
CA LEU A 97 4.32 -4.94 6.21
C LEU A 97 4.08 -3.43 6.01
N VAL A 98 4.74 -2.81 5.03
CA VAL A 98 4.53 -1.40 4.69
C VAL A 98 3.24 -1.20 3.88
N GLN A 99 2.88 -2.16 3.02
CA GLN A 99 1.69 -2.09 2.17
C GLN A 99 0.39 -2.16 2.97
N ILE A 100 0.32 -2.99 4.02
CA ILE A 100 -0.91 -3.18 4.82
C ILE A 100 -1.41 -1.85 5.42
N PRO A 101 -0.58 -1.05 6.13
CA PRO A 101 -0.99 0.27 6.60
C PRO A 101 -1.42 1.21 5.48
N ILE A 102 -0.70 1.26 4.37
CA ILE A 102 -1.02 2.15 3.24
C ILE A 102 -2.37 1.78 2.63
N PHE A 103 -2.64 0.49 2.46
CA PHE A 103 -3.92 0.02 1.96
C PHE A 103 -5.07 0.41 2.88
N PHE A 104 -4.91 0.25 4.20
CA PHE A 104 -5.93 0.66 5.18
C PHE A 104 -6.18 2.17 5.12
N ILE A 105 -5.11 2.95 4.97
CA ILE A 105 -5.18 4.41 4.83
C ILE A 105 -5.93 4.79 3.56
N LEU A 106 -5.56 4.22 2.42
CA LEU A 106 -6.20 4.49 1.13
C LEU A 106 -7.67 4.09 1.14
N PHE A 107 -7.99 2.90 1.63
CA PHE A 107 -9.37 2.42 1.75
C PHE A 107 -10.23 3.35 2.61
N ARG A 108 -9.68 3.84 3.72
CA ARG A 108 -10.38 4.80 4.59
C ARG A 108 -10.57 6.16 3.92
N VAL A 109 -9.58 6.64 3.17
CA VAL A 109 -9.71 7.90 2.40
C VAL A 109 -10.78 7.73 1.33
N LEU A 110 -10.71 6.70 0.49
CA LEU A 110 -11.68 6.45 -0.58
C LEU A 110 -13.11 6.30 -0.03
N ARG A 111 -13.29 5.52 1.03
CA ARG A 111 -14.59 5.39 1.68
C ARG A 111 -15.08 6.71 2.30
N GLY A 112 -14.17 7.55 2.77
CA GLY A 112 -14.50 8.88 3.26
C GLY A 112 -14.99 9.81 2.16
N LEU A 113 -14.62 9.58 0.89
CA LEU A 113 -15.08 10.40 -0.23
C LEU A 113 -16.57 10.21 -0.54
N THR A 114 -17.12 9.05 -0.21
CA THR A 114 -18.50 8.65 -0.50
C THR A 114 -19.36 8.66 0.77
N THR A 115 -18.89 9.30 1.84
CA THR A 115 -19.71 9.55 3.03
C THR A 115 -20.92 10.38 2.60
N ILE A 116 -22.13 9.92 2.94
CA ILE A 116 -23.37 10.61 2.60
C ILE A 116 -23.74 11.54 3.77
N GLY A 117 -24.00 12.81 3.46
CA GLY A 117 -24.47 13.82 4.40
C GLY A 117 -25.97 13.68 4.72
N ASP A 118 -26.44 14.47 5.67
CA ASP A 118 -27.86 14.49 6.07
C ASP A 118 -28.81 14.92 4.93
N ASP A 119 -28.26 15.56 3.89
CA ASP A 119 -28.93 16.02 2.67
C ASP A 119 -28.98 14.98 1.55
N GLY A 120 -28.39 13.79 1.76
CA GLY A 120 -28.34 12.72 0.77
C GLY A 120 -27.28 12.90 -0.31
N LEU A 121 -26.47 13.96 -0.24
CA LEU A 121 -25.33 14.20 -1.14
C LEU A 121 -24.04 13.68 -0.51
N PHE A 122 -22.96 13.54 -1.29
CA PHE A 122 -21.67 13.22 -0.69
C PHE A 122 -21.14 14.39 0.15
N ASP A 123 -20.66 14.10 1.36
CA ASP A 123 -19.89 15.03 2.20
C ASP A 123 -18.51 14.40 2.50
N PRO A 124 -17.53 14.60 1.60
CA PRO A 124 -16.26 13.91 1.66
C PRO A 124 -15.43 14.23 2.91
N ASP A 125 -15.07 13.19 3.67
CA ASP A 125 -14.12 13.29 4.77
C ASP A 125 -12.69 13.53 4.24
N TYR A 126 -11.89 14.25 5.02
CA TYR A 126 -10.45 14.52 4.79
C TYR A 126 -10.10 15.40 3.57
N LEU A 127 -11.06 15.73 2.72
CA LEU A 127 -10.87 16.70 1.63
C LEU A 127 -10.98 18.14 2.14
N ASP A 128 -10.20 19.02 1.51
CA ASP A 128 -10.32 20.46 1.71
C ASP A 128 -11.46 20.99 0.82
N GLN A 129 -12.35 21.80 1.42
CA GLN A 129 -13.51 22.41 0.74
C GLN A 129 -13.12 23.29 -0.45
N GLY A 130 -11.87 23.74 -0.51
CA GLY A 130 -11.33 24.50 -1.64
C GLY A 130 -11.13 23.68 -2.92
N THR A 131 -10.98 22.36 -2.81
CA THR A 131 -10.63 21.48 -3.95
C THR A 131 -11.79 21.24 -4.91
N GLU A 132 -11.50 21.08 -6.20
CA GLU A 132 -12.52 20.78 -7.22
C GLU A 132 -13.21 19.44 -6.95
N LEU A 133 -12.44 18.44 -6.52
CA LEU A 133 -12.98 17.13 -6.14
C LEU A 133 -14.04 17.24 -5.02
N TYR A 134 -13.80 18.05 -3.99
CA TYR A 134 -14.79 18.27 -2.92
C TYR A 134 -16.06 18.92 -3.47
N LYS A 135 -15.92 19.96 -4.30
CA LYS A 135 -17.05 20.71 -4.85
C LYS A 135 -17.91 19.87 -5.79
N ASP A 136 -17.29 18.99 -6.56
CA ASP A 136 -18.00 18.09 -7.47
C ASP A 136 -18.73 16.99 -6.69
N LEU A 137 -18.07 16.37 -5.72
CA LEU A 137 -18.70 15.35 -4.87
C LEU A 137 -19.84 15.92 -4.04
N HIS A 138 -19.68 17.12 -3.47
CA HIS A 138 -20.72 17.76 -2.66
C HIS A 138 -21.95 18.23 -3.45
N ARG A 139 -21.97 18.02 -4.76
CA ARG A 139 -23.11 18.37 -5.64
C ARG A 139 -23.81 17.16 -6.22
N THR A 140 -23.34 15.94 -5.92
CA THR A 140 -23.83 14.73 -6.57
C THR A 140 -23.90 13.58 -5.56
N ASP A 141 -24.79 12.63 -5.82
CA ASP A 141 -25.04 11.41 -5.06
C ASP A 141 -24.45 10.15 -5.73
N GLU A 142 -23.91 10.29 -6.94
CA GLU A 142 -23.25 9.26 -7.74
C GLU A 142 -21.82 9.69 -8.14
N MET A 143 -20.87 8.76 -8.12
CA MET A 143 -19.49 9.00 -8.57
C MET A 143 -19.29 8.36 -9.95
N LEU A 144 -19.98 8.91 -10.96
CA LEU A 144 -19.99 8.35 -12.31
C LEU A 144 -18.65 8.54 -13.02
N SER A 145 -18.07 7.44 -13.47
CA SER A 145 -16.93 7.44 -14.38
C SER A 145 -17.08 6.36 -15.44
N PHE A 146 -16.96 6.74 -16.72
CA PHE A 146 -17.17 5.83 -17.84
C PHE A 146 -18.53 5.11 -17.83
N GLY A 147 -19.58 5.75 -17.27
CA GLY A 147 -20.92 5.17 -17.16
C GLY A 147 -21.08 4.11 -16.06
N ILE A 148 -20.08 4.00 -15.18
CA ILE A 148 -20.11 3.12 -14.00
C ILE A 148 -20.07 4.02 -12.77
N ASP A 149 -20.95 3.78 -11.81
CA ASP A 149 -20.88 4.40 -10.49
C ASP A 149 -19.78 3.70 -9.67
N LEU A 150 -18.87 4.51 -9.12
CA LEU A 150 -17.72 4.06 -8.34
C LEU A 150 -17.95 4.14 -6.83
N ALA A 151 -19.13 4.60 -6.39
CA ALA A 151 -19.47 4.80 -4.98
C ALA A 151 -19.80 3.50 -4.22
#